data_AF-A0A5C8ZMK4-F1
#
_entry.id   AF-A0A5C8ZMK4-F1
#
_cell.length_a   1.000
_cell.length_b   1.000
_cell.length_c   1.000
_cell.angle_alpha   90.00
_cell.angle_beta   90.00
_cell.angle_gamma   90.00
#
_symmetry.space_group_name_H-M   'P 1'
#
loop_
_entity.id
_entity.type
_entity.pdbx_description
1 polymer ?
#
loop_
_entity_poly.entity_id
_entity_poly.type
_entity_poly.pdbx_seq_one_letter_code
_entity_poly.pdbx_strand_id
1 'polypeptide(L)' 'MVVRSGDTLWSIAARNLPAGSTRAAVAAAWPRWYAANRAVIGSDPDHLRPGQRLVAP' A
#
# COMPACT_ATOMS: atom_id res chain seq x y z
N MET A 1 0.81 7.05 6.37
CA MET A 1 1.55 5.89 6.93
C MET A 1 2.99 5.91 6.43
N VAL A 2 3.96 5.47 7.25
CA VAL A 2 5.37 5.35 6.82
C VAL A 2 5.67 3.89 6.45
N VAL A 3 6.30 3.68 5.30
CA VAL A 3 6.78 2.37 4.83
C VAL A 3 7.92 1.89 5.73
N ARG A 4 7.85 0.65 6.20
CA ARG A 4 8.89 -0.02 6.95
C ARG A 4 9.60 -1.07 6.09
N SER A 5 10.78 -1.51 6.53
CA SER A 5 11.47 -2.62 5.88
C SER A 5 10.57 -3.86 5.87
N GLY A 6 10.41 -4.47 4.69
CA GLY A 6 9.52 -5.63 4.49
C GLY A 6 8.05 -5.29 4.22
N ASP A 7 7.64 -4.01 4.24
CA ASP A 7 6.29 -3.65 3.82
C ASP A 7 6.12 -3.81 2.29
N THR A 8 4.95 -4.28 1.89
CA THR A 8 4.50 -4.34 0.49
C THR A 8 3.20 -3.56 0.36
N LEU A 9 2.86 -3.05 -0.83
CA LEU A 9 1.57 -2.37 -1.00
C LEU A 9 0.38 -3.24 -0.57
N TRP A 10 0.52 -4.57 -0.74
CA TRP A 10 -0.43 -5.54 -0.23
C TRP A 10 -0.55 -5.52 1.30
N SER A 11 0.56 -5.61 2.03
CA SER A 11 0.53 -5.61 3.51
C SER A 11 0.06 -4.27 4.07
N ILE A 12 0.43 -3.17 3.41
CA ILE A 12 -0.03 -1.82 3.74
C ILE A 12 -1.55 -1.72 3.54
N ALA A 13 -2.06 -2.13 2.39
CA ALA A 13 -3.49 -2.11 2.11
C ALA A 13 -4.28 -3.00 3.08
N ALA A 14 -3.80 -4.22 3.35
CA ALA A 14 -4.42 -5.15 4.27
C ALA A 14 -4.55 -4.59 5.69
N ARG A 15 -3.53 -3.88 6.19
CA ARG A 15 -3.54 -3.25 7.52
C ARG A 15 -4.50 -2.07 7.64
N ASN A 16 -4.89 -1.47 6.53
CA ASN A 16 -5.81 -0.33 6.50
C ASN A 16 -7.26 -0.74 6.19
N LEU A 17 -7.52 -2.05 6.07
CA LEU A 17 -8.86 -2.59 5.94
C LEU A 17 -9.38 -3.07 7.30
N PRO A 18 -10.72 -3.13 7.51
CA PRO A 18 -11.30 -3.71 8.71
C PRO A 18 -10.81 -5.13 8.99
N ALA A 19 -10.68 -5.49 10.26
CA ALA A 19 -10.32 -6.85 10.66
C ALA A 19 -11.31 -7.86 10.06
N GLY A 20 -10.78 -8.98 9.54
CA GLY A 20 -11.58 -10.00 8.84
C GLY A 20 -11.82 -9.72 7.35
N SER A 21 -11.25 -8.64 6.80
CA SER A 21 -11.30 -8.38 5.35
C SER A 21 -10.68 -9.52 4.54
N THR A 22 -11.34 -9.87 3.43
CA THR A 22 -10.89 -10.96 2.57
C THR A 22 -9.67 -10.56 1.73
N ARG A 23 -8.94 -11.55 1.20
CA ARG A 23 -7.85 -11.28 0.25
C ARG A 23 -8.33 -10.53 -1.00
N ALA A 24 -9.58 -10.75 -1.42
CA ALA A 24 -10.18 -10.02 -2.54
C ALA A 24 -10.35 -8.52 -2.22
N ALA A 25 -10.70 -8.18 -0.97
CA ALA A 25 -10.74 -6.79 -0.54
C ALA A 25 -9.34 -6.15 -0.57
N VAL A 26 -8.31 -6.86 -0.13
CA VAL A 26 -6.91 -6.39 -0.23
C VAL A 26 -6.49 -6.22 -1.69
N ALA A 27 -6.83 -7.18 -2.56
CA ALA A 27 -6.57 -7.13 -4.00
C ALA A 27 -7.20 -5.90 -4.68
N ALA A 28 -8.39 -5.48 -4.23
CA ALA A 28 -9.06 -4.28 -4.71
C ALA A 28 -8.55 -2.98 -4.06
N ALA A 29 -7.87 -3.06 -2.92
CA ALA A 29 -7.40 -1.90 -2.16
C ALA A 29 -5.96 -1.50 -2.53
N TRP A 30 -5.04 -2.45 -2.70
CA TRP A 30 -3.64 -2.11 -3.00
C TRP A 30 -3.45 -1.28 -4.29
N PRO A 31 -4.21 -1.45 -5.38
CA PRO A 31 -4.07 -0.60 -6.56
C PRO A 31 -4.48 0.85 -6.29
N ARG A 32 -5.44 1.06 -5.38
CA ARG A 32 -5.86 2.40 -4.94
C ARG A 32 -4.75 3.09 -4.15
N TRP A 33 -4.06 2.32 -3.28
CA TRP A 33 -2.86 2.81 -2.60
C TRP A 33 -1.75 3.20 -3.58
N TYR A 34 -1.50 2.38 -4.60
CA TYR A 34 -0.54 2.74 -5.64
C TYR A 34 -0.95 4.01 -6.39
N ALA A 35 -2.19 4.10 -6.84
CA ALA A 35 -2.69 5.25 -7.59
C ALA A 35 -2.60 6.57 -6.79
N ALA A 36 -3.01 6.54 -5.52
CA ALA A 36 -2.94 7.71 -4.63
C ALA A 36 -1.50 8.16 -4.33
N ASN A 37 -0.52 7.25 -4.44
CA ASN A 37 0.87 7.50 -4.06
C ASN A 37 1.86 7.36 -5.22
N ARG A 38 1.38 7.33 -6.47
CA ARG A 38 2.21 7.09 -7.65
C ARG A 38 3.33 8.12 -7.80
N ALA A 39 3.09 9.36 -7.38
CA ALA A 39 4.10 10.42 -7.36
C ALA A 39 5.27 10.14 -6.38
N VAL A 40 5.02 9.39 -5.30
CA VAL A 40 6.02 9.05 -4.28
C VAL A 40 6.69 7.71 -4.58
N ILE A 41 5.93 6.72 -5.06
CA ILE A 41 6.39 5.36 -5.33
C ILE A 41 7.12 5.29 -6.67
N GLY A 42 6.65 6.02 -7.68
CA GLY A 42 7.17 5.98 -9.04
C GLY A 42 6.43 5.00 -9.94
N SER A 43 7.07 4.61 -11.05
CA SER A 43 6.47 3.75 -12.07
C SER A 43 6.35 2.28 -11.67
N ASP A 44 7.09 1.85 -10.65
CA ASP A 44 7.11 0.47 -10.19
C ASP A 44 6.43 0.35 -8.80
N PRO A 45 5.26 -0.30 -8.70
CA PRO A 45 4.55 -0.47 -7.43
C PRO A 45 5.27 -1.36 -6.41
N ASP A 46 6.19 -2.22 -6.84
CA ASP A 46 6.93 -3.13 -5.95
C ASP A 46 8.17 -2.45 -5.33
N HIS A 47 8.57 -1.30 -5.87
CA HIS A 47 9.74 -0.55 -5.41
C HIS A 47 9.41 0.40 -4.26
N LEU A 48 8.95 -0.16 -3.14
CA LEU A 48 8.79 0.60 -1.90
C LEU A 48 10.13 0.78 -1.18
N ARG A 49 10.37 2.00 -0.69
CA ARG A 49 11.57 2.36 0.09
C ARG A 49 11.17 2.67 1.54
N PRO A 50 11.85 2.07 2.54
CA PRO A 50 11.63 2.42 3.93
C PRO A 50 11.74 3.94 4.16
N GLY A 51 10.81 4.50 4.93
CA GLY A 51 10.73 5.94 5.19
C GLY A 51 9.80 6.72 4.23
N GLN A 52 9.36 6.14 3.11
CA GLN A 52 8.34 6.75 2.27
C GLN A 52 7.05 6.98 3.06
N ARG A 53 6.46 8.18 2.91
CA ARG A 53 5.14 8.51 3.47
C ARG A 53 4.07 8.29 2.43
N LEU A 54 3.21 7.32 2.68
CA LEU A 54 2.04 7.03 1.85
C LEU A 54 0.77 7.61 2.48
N VAL A 55 -0.10 8.16 1.65
CA VAL A 55 -1.43 8.66 2.00
C VAL A 55 -2.45 7.57 1.73
N ALA A 56 -3.37 7.35 2.68
CA ALA A 56 -4.48 6.44 2.46
C ALA A 56 -5.46 7.05 1.45
N PRO A 57 -6.02 6.26 0.52
CA PRO A 57 -7.06 6.73 -0.40
C PRO A 57 -8.37 7.08 0.33
#